data_AF-A0A1H7VQY7-F1
#
_entry.id   AF-A0A1H7VQY7-F1
#
_cell.length_a   1.000
_cell.length_b   1.000
_cell.length_c   1.000
_cell.angle_alpha   90.00
_cell.angle_beta   90.00
_cell.angle_gamma   90.00
#
_symmetry.space_group_name_H-M   'P 1'
#
loop_
_entity.id
_entity.type
_entity.pdbx_description
1 polymer ?
#
loop_
_entity_poly.entity_id
_entity_poly.type
_entity_poly.pdbx_seq_one_letter_code
_entity_poly.pdbx_strand_id
1 'polypeptide(L)' 'MNDHETGTKRAHAHRVTLSDQVRAEALRRGGAWPSLADECARQAERWYGHKPCRGEDLALVFSQVFRAE' A
#
# COMPACT_ATOMS: atom_id res chain seq x y z
N MET A 1 24.14 -23.25 -31.25
CA MET A 1 24.94 -23.77 -30.13
C MET A 1 25.16 -22.59 -29.19
N ASN A 2 24.07 -22.13 -28.58
CA ASN A 2 23.50 -22.62 -27.32
C ASN A 2 24.13 -21.77 -26.21
N ASP A 3 23.41 -20.74 -25.80
CA ASP A 3 22.53 -20.77 -24.62
C ASP A 3 23.29 -20.04 -23.53
N HIS A 4 22.77 -18.89 -23.11
CA HIS A 4 22.59 -18.51 -21.71
C HIS A 4 21.70 -17.27 -21.76
N GLU A 5 20.42 -17.58 -21.96
CA GLU A 5 19.27 -16.73 -21.71
C GLU A 5 19.48 -16.01 -20.37
N THR A 6 19.98 -14.78 -20.42
CA THR A 6 20.17 -13.99 -19.22
C THR A 6 18.79 -13.49 -18.87
N GLY A 7 18.06 -14.31 -18.10
CA GLY A 7 16.73 -14.00 -17.62
C GLY A 7 16.77 -12.66 -16.89
N THR A 8 16.42 -11.59 -17.60
CA THR A 8 16.11 -10.30 -17.03
C THR A 8 14.79 -10.44 -16.29
N LYS A 9 14.82 -11.09 -15.12
CA LYS A 9 13.86 -10.82 -14.04
C LYS A 9 14.17 -9.45 -13.45
N ARG A 10 14.24 -8.43 -14.32
CA ARG A 10 14.30 -7.03 -13.90
C ARG A 10 12.91 -6.70 -13.38
N ALA A 11 12.82 -6.81 -12.06
CA ALA A 11 11.81 -6.19 -11.24
C ALA A 11 10.40 -6.26 -11.86
N HIS A 12 9.61 -7.24 -11.41
CA HIS A 12 8.33 -6.81 -10.85
C HIS A 12 8.71 -5.75 -9.80
N ALA A 13 8.77 -4.49 -10.24
CA ALA A 13 8.49 -3.38 -9.38
C ALA A 13 7.13 -3.77 -8.82
N HIS A 14 7.13 -4.39 -7.63
CA HIS A 14 5.95 -4.50 -6.80
C HIS A 14 5.48 -3.06 -6.73
N ARG A 15 4.52 -2.73 -7.60
CA ARG A 15 4.01 -1.39 -7.75
C ARG A 15 3.28 -1.21 -6.44
N VAL A 16 3.97 -0.64 -5.47
CA VAL A 16 3.42 -0.38 -4.13
C VAL A 16 2.10 0.32 -4.38
N THR A 17 1.01 -0.32 -3.99
CA THR A 17 -0.34 0.21 -4.16
C THR A 17 -0.68 1.07 -2.95
N LEU A 18 -1.75 1.87 -3.06
CA LEU A 18 -2.25 2.60 -1.90
C LEU A 18 -2.65 1.64 -0.77
N SER A 19 -3.25 0.50 -1.11
CA SER A 19 -3.56 -0.59 -0.18
C SER A 19 -2.32 -1.09 0.57
N ASP A 20 -1.19 -1.28 -0.12
CA ASP A 20 0.04 -1.72 0.54
C ASP A 20 0.59 -0.66 1.50
N GLN A 21 0.50 0.63 1.14
CA GLN A 21 0.93 1.73 2.00
C GLN A 21 0.06 1.82 3.26
N VAL A 22 -1.25 1.65 3.13
CA VAL A 22 -2.21 1.67 4.24
C VAL A 22 -2.01 0.46 5.14
N ARG A 23 -1.84 -0.75 4.59
CA ARG A 23 -1.52 -1.94 5.40
C ARG A 23 -0.23 -1.76 6.18
N ALA A 24 0.83 -1.24 5.53
CA ALA A 24 2.10 -0.97 6.19
C ALA A 24 1.98 0.08 7.31
N GLU A 25 1.16 1.12 7.12
CA GLU A 25 0.87 2.12 8.16
C GLU A 25 0.07 1.51 9.32
N ALA A 26 -0.95 0.70 9.04
CA ALA A 26 -1.76 0.02 10.06
C ALA A 26 -0.89 -0.88 10.95
N LEU A 27 0.03 -1.64 10.35
CA LEU A 27 1.02 -2.45 11.06
C LEU A 27 1.97 -1.59 11.92
N ARG A 28 2.42 -0.45 11.41
CA ARG A 28 3.29 0.48 12.16
C ARG A 28 2.59 1.12 13.35
N ARG A 29 1.29 1.40 13.24
CA ARG A 29 0.49 1.97 14.34
C ARG A 29 0.21 0.95 15.45
N GLY A 30 0.08 -0.33 15.11
CA GLY A 30 -0.21 -1.38 16.08
C GLY A 30 -1.61 -1.25 16.72
N GLY A 31 -1.82 -1.90 17.87
CA GLY A 31 -3.14 -1.92 18.53
C GLY A 31 -4.20 -2.67 17.71
N ALA A 32 -5.36 -2.06 17.50
CA ALA A 32 -6.44 -2.63 16.70
C ALA A 32 -6.25 -2.46 15.17
N TRP A 33 -5.37 -1.55 14.76
CA TRP A 33 -5.18 -1.19 13.35
C TRP A 33 -4.69 -2.33 12.45
N PRO A 34 -3.76 -3.21 12.87
CA PRO A 34 -3.38 -4.39 12.09
C PRO A 34 -4.56 -5.28 11.70
N SER A 35 -5.55 -5.44 12.59
CA SER A 35 -6.76 -6.23 12.32
C SER A 35 -7.72 -5.51 11.35
N LEU A 36 -7.70 -4.18 11.34
CA LEU A 36 -8.48 -3.33 10.44
C LEU A 36 -7.73 -2.99 9.15
N ALA A 37 -6.48 -3.44 8.98
CA ALA A 37 -5.60 -3.02 7.89
C ALA A 37 -6.19 -3.28 6.50
N ASP A 38 -6.84 -4.44 6.31
CA ASP A 38 -7.51 -4.78 5.05
C ASP A 38 -8.76 -3.96 4.79
N GLU A 39 -9.50 -3.61 5.82
CA GLU A 39 -10.69 -2.76 5.70
C GLU A 39 -10.30 -1.33 5.38
N CYS A 40 -9.35 -0.76 6.13
CA CYS A 40 -8.74 0.52 5.85
C CYS A 40 -8.15 0.60 4.44
N ALA A 41 -7.46 -0.45 3.97
CA ALA A 41 -6.90 -0.51 2.62
C ALA A 41 -7.98 -0.48 1.54
N ARG A 42 -9.03 -1.30 1.67
CA ARG A 42 -10.19 -1.28 0.75
C ARG A 42 -10.88 0.08 0.73
N GLN A 43 -11.04 0.70 1.89
CA GLN A 43 -11.64 2.03 2.02
C GLN A 43 -10.79 3.10 1.34
N ALA A 44 -9.46 3.06 1.54
CA ALA A 44 -8.52 3.96 0.88
C ALA A 44 -8.59 3.85 -0.65
N GLU A 45 -8.57 2.63 -1.19
CA GLU A 45 -8.70 2.42 -2.64
C GLU A 45 -10.06 2.86 -3.18
N ARG A 46 -11.13 2.69 -2.41
CA ARG A 46 -12.45 3.16 -2.80
C ARG A 46 -12.53 4.69 -2.87
N TRP A 47 -11.83 5.39 -1.98
CA TRP A 47 -11.87 6.86 -1.89
C TRP A 47 -10.88 7.55 -2.82
N TYR A 48 -9.68 7.00 -2.97
CA TYR A 48 -8.55 7.65 -3.64
C TYR A 48 -8.02 6.86 -4.85
N GLY A 49 -8.51 5.63 -5.07
CA GLY A 49 -8.08 4.74 -6.15
C GLY A 49 -6.85 3.91 -5.80
N HIS A 50 -6.37 3.14 -6.78
CA HIS A 50 -5.28 2.16 -6.62
C HIS A 50 -3.87 2.75 -6.70
N LYS A 51 -3.73 4.02 -7.12
CA LYS A 51 -2.42 4.64 -7.31
C LYS A 51 -1.79 4.96 -5.95
N PRO A 52 -0.50 4.62 -5.73
CA PRO A 52 0.17 5.02 -4.50
C PRO A 52 0.21 6.53 -4.37
N CYS A 53 -0.10 7.00 -3.17
CA CYS A 53 0.06 8.40 -2.79
C CYS A 53 1.46 8.64 -2.22
N ARG A 54 1.92 9.88 -2.21
CA ARG A 54 3.23 10.26 -1.65
C ARG A 54 3.11 11.60 -0.93
N GLY A 55 4.02 11.85 0.01
CA GLY A 55 4.12 13.13 0.71
C GLY A 55 2.83 13.48 1.46
N GLU A 56 2.36 14.70 1.28
CA GLU A 56 1.20 15.26 1.98
C GLU A 56 -0.11 14.52 1.68
N ASP A 57 -0.34 14.13 0.42
CA ASP A 57 -1.51 13.33 0.04
C ASP A 57 -1.58 12.02 0.82
N LEU A 58 -0.45 11.34 1.00
CA LEU A 58 -0.42 10.08 1.74
C LEU A 58 -0.75 10.30 3.23
N ALA A 59 -0.24 11.38 3.83
CA ALA A 59 -0.55 11.73 5.21
C ALA A 59 -2.03 12.07 5.40
N LEU A 60 -2.65 12.75 4.43
CA LEU A 60 -4.09 13.03 4.42
C LEU A 60 -4.91 11.74 4.30
N VAL A 61 -4.55 10.84 3.38
CA VAL A 61 -5.21 9.52 3.24
C VAL A 61 -5.16 8.78 4.57
N PHE A 62 -3.99 8.69 5.20
CA PHE A 62 -3.86 8.02 6.50
C PHE A 62 -4.70 8.68 7.59
N SER A 63 -4.74 10.01 7.63
CA SER A 63 -5.55 10.74 8.62
C SER A 63 -7.04 10.51 8.44
N GLN A 64 -7.51 10.35 7.20
CA GLN A 64 -8.92 10.10 6.89
C GLN A 64 -9.30 8.63 7.10
N VAL A 65 -8.44 7.70 6.70
CA VAL A 65 -8.68 6.24 6.76
C VAL A 65 -8.53 5.70 8.19
N PHE A 66 -7.60 6.25 8.96
CA PHE A 66 -7.38 5.86 10.36
C PHE A 66 -7.98 6.88 11.35
N ARG A 67 -9.00 7.63 10.93
CA ARG A 67 -9.75 8.46 11.86
C ARG A 67 -10.54 7.52 12.78
N ALA A 68 -10.03 7.34 14.00
CA ALA A 68 -10.79 6.72 15.07
C ALA A 68 -12.08 7.55 15.27
N GLU A 69 -13.21 6.87 15.34
CA GLU A 69 -14.45 7.43 15.89
C GLU A 69 -14.22 8.01 17.29
#